data_AF-A0A8X8GDJ1-F1
#
_entry.id   AF-A0A8X8GDJ1-F1
#
_cell.length_a   1.000
_cell.length_b   1.000
_cell.length_c   1.000
_cell.angle_alpha   90.00
_cell.angle_beta   90.00
_cell.angle_gamma   90.00
#
_symmetry.space_group_name_H-M   'P 1'
#
loop_
_entity.id
_entity.type
_entity.pdbx_description
1 polymer ?
#
loop_
_entity_poly.entity_id
_entity_poly.type
_entity_poly.pdbx_seq_one_letter_code
_entity_poly.pdbx_strand_id
1 'polypeptide(L)'
;MHDQQVGFTLVELIIVLVLLGVLASIALAYVDLSPTKGKVIYDREVGVARAAQHFARDTGCYPASLPILYNPNLAGDGTGLAGCQPNFNQWSGPYLTGMVFSGAGEQLAQNVTDSSGSVLAIETGGWLDATPQMSGAGTTEIAAVAGPLSPQVQSQVCRRCGGCVQADASSGPATRCFENSSSVGYVFATE
;
A
#
# COMPACT_ATOMS: atom_id res chain seq x y z
N MET A 1 5.76 62.35 26.91
CA MET A 1 5.80 61.37 25.81
C MET A 1 4.40 60.75 25.77
N HIS A 2 3.56 61.15 24.82
CA HIS A 2 2.19 60.65 24.70
C HIS A 2 2.18 59.58 23.60
N ASP A 3 1.97 58.32 23.99
CA ASP A 3 1.70 57.23 23.06
C ASP A 3 0.31 57.43 22.45
N GLN A 4 0.26 57.65 21.13
CA GLN A 4 -1.00 57.61 20.40
C GLN A 4 -1.43 56.15 20.27
N GLN A 5 -2.41 55.75 21.07
CA GLN A 5 -3.12 54.48 20.88
C GLN A 5 -3.98 54.59 19.61
N VAL A 6 -3.41 54.17 18.48
CA VAL A 6 -4.15 54.00 17.22
C VAL A 6 -5.03 52.75 17.39
N GLY A 7 -6.31 52.97 17.70
CA GLY A 7 -7.29 51.89 17.83
C GLY A 7 -7.63 51.29 16.48
N PHE A 8 -7.55 49.96 16.37
CA PHE A 8 -8.02 49.20 15.21
C PHE A 8 -9.48 49.54 14.91
N THR A 9 -9.78 49.93 13.68
CA THR A 9 -11.16 50.24 13.30
C THR A 9 -11.94 48.94 13.03
N LEU A 10 -13.24 48.95 13.33
CA LEU A 10 -14.12 47.79 13.08
C LEU A 10 -14.16 47.42 11.58
N VAL A 11 -14.07 48.43 10.71
CA VAL A 11 -14.03 48.23 9.25
C VAL A 11 -12.75 47.52 8.82
N GLU A 12 -11.61 47.89 9.39
CA GLU A 12 -10.32 47.26 9.11
C GLU A 12 -10.30 45.78 9.52
N LEU A 13 -10.93 45.44 10.65
CA LEU A 13 -11.08 44.06 11.07
C LEU A 13 -11.97 43.24 10.11
N ILE A 14 -13.08 43.83 9.63
CA ILE A 14 -13.96 43.16 8.64
C ILE A 14 -13.21 42.91 7.32
N ILE A 15 -12.46 43.89 6.83
CA ILE A 15 -11.69 43.74 5.58
C ILE A 15 -10.66 42.61 5.72
N VAL A 16 -9.95 42.55 6.86
CA VAL A 16 -8.98 41.48 7.12
C VAL A 16 -9.65 40.11 7.14
N LEU A 17 -10.81 39.95 7.79
CA LEU A 17 -11.53 38.67 7.81
C LEU A 17 -12.00 38.23 6.42
N VAL A 18 -12.47 39.17 5.60
CA VAL A 18 -12.85 38.88 4.21
C VAL A 18 -11.64 38.43 3.39
N LEU A 19 -10.51 39.12 3.51
CA LEU A 19 -9.26 38.74 2.83
C LEU A 19 -8.75 37.38 3.30
N LEU A 20 -8.78 37.10 4.60
CA LEU A 20 -8.41 35.78 5.14
C LEU A 20 -9.33 34.68 4.61
N GLY A 21 -10.63 34.92 4.50
CA GLY A 21 -11.58 33.96 3.93
C GLY A 21 -11.29 33.62 2.46
N VAL A 22 -10.94 34.61 1.65
CA VAL A 22 -10.57 34.42 0.24
C VAL A 22 -9.24 33.69 0.11
N LEU A 23 -8.24 34.04 0.93
CA LEU A 23 -6.94 33.36 0.88
C LEU A 23 -7.02 31.91 1.37
N ALA A 24 -7.82 31.65 2.41
CA ALA A 24 -8.02 30.30 2.93
C ALA A 24 -8.71 29.37 1.91
N SER A 25 -9.69 29.87 1.14
CA SER A 25 -10.38 29.06 0.13
C SER A 25 -9.45 28.65 -1.03
N ILE A 26 -8.55 29.54 -1.45
CA ILE A 26 -7.55 29.25 -2.49
C ILE A 26 -6.51 28.26 -1.97
N ALA A 27 -6.06 28.40 -0.72
CA ALA A 27 -5.04 27.54 -0.14
C ALA A 27 -5.45 26.06 -0.09
N LEU A 28 -6.74 25.76 0.15
CA LEU A 28 -7.24 24.39 0.20
C LEU A 28 -7.20 23.66 -1.16
N ALA A 29 -7.20 24.40 -2.27
CA ALA A 29 -7.10 23.82 -3.60
C ALA A 29 -5.72 23.22 -3.91
N TYR A 30 -4.70 23.51 -3.10
CA TYR A 30 -3.31 23.09 -3.33
C TYR A 30 -2.82 21.96 -2.39
N VAL A 31 -3.71 21.35 -1.60
CA VAL A 31 -3.30 20.26 -0.70
C VAL A 31 -3.10 18.97 -1.51
N ASP A 32 -1.83 18.63 -1.76
CA ASP A 32 -1.47 17.35 -2.38
C ASP A 32 -1.51 16.22 -1.33
N LEU A 33 -2.51 15.34 -1.45
CA LEU A 33 -2.69 14.18 -0.58
C LEU A 33 -1.93 12.94 -1.06
N SER A 34 -1.24 13.00 -2.21
CA SER A 34 -0.52 11.87 -2.79
C SER A 34 0.45 11.19 -1.81
N PRO A 35 1.23 11.91 -0.96
CA PRO A 35 2.12 11.27 0.01
C PRO A 35 1.38 10.40 1.04
N THR A 36 0.20 10.86 1.47
CA THR A 36 -0.65 10.10 2.41
C THR A 36 -1.23 8.87 1.73
N LYS A 37 -1.68 9.00 0.48
CA LYS A 37 -2.19 7.89 -0.32
C LYS A 37 -1.14 6.81 -0.52
N GLY A 38 0.06 7.17 -0.96
CA GLY A 38 1.18 6.23 -1.13
C GLY A 38 1.59 5.57 0.19
N LYS A 39 1.56 6.29 1.31
CA LYS A 39 1.78 5.70 2.63
C LYS A 39 0.74 4.63 2.97
N VAL A 40 -0.55 4.89 2.71
CA VAL A 40 -1.63 3.94 3.00
C VAL A 40 -1.45 2.66 2.19
N ILE A 41 -1.13 2.77 0.89
CA ILE A 41 -0.88 1.59 0.04
C ILE A 41 0.34 0.80 0.53
N TYR A 42 1.45 1.48 0.81
CA TYR A 42 2.65 0.82 1.34
C TYR A 42 2.38 0.10 2.68
N ASP A 43 1.70 0.77 3.62
CA ASP A 43 1.38 0.19 4.92
C ASP A 43 0.44 -1.03 4.77
N ARG A 44 -0.45 -1.03 3.75
CA ARG A 44 -1.30 -2.18 3.41
C ARG A 44 -0.48 -3.35 2.86
N GLU A 45 0.39 -3.12 1.89
CA GLU A 45 1.26 -4.17 1.32
C GLU A 45 2.13 -4.83 2.39
N VAL A 46 2.78 -4.03 3.25
CA VAL A 46 3.59 -4.55 4.36
C VAL A 46 2.71 -5.26 5.39
N GLY A 47 1.49 -4.78 5.63
CA GLY A 47 0.51 -5.44 6.49
C GLY A 47 0.13 -6.83 5.99
N VAL A 48 -0.14 -6.95 4.69
CA VAL A 48 -0.44 -8.21 4.01
C VAL A 48 0.76 -9.15 4.04
N ALA A 49 1.96 -8.65 3.75
CA ALA A 49 3.20 -9.42 3.84
C ALA A 49 3.40 -10.03 5.23
N ARG A 50 3.21 -9.23 6.29
CA ARG A 50 3.31 -9.72 7.67
C ARG A 50 2.24 -10.75 8.01
N ALA A 51 1.00 -10.52 7.58
CA ALA A 51 -0.10 -11.46 7.78
C ALA A 51 0.17 -12.79 7.05
N ALA A 52 0.69 -12.74 5.83
CA ALA A 52 1.08 -13.92 5.06
C ALA A 52 2.22 -14.71 5.74
N GLN A 53 3.21 -14.02 6.32
CA GLN A 53 4.28 -14.66 7.09
C GLN A 53 3.76 -15.33 8.37
N HIS A 54 2.83 -14.69 9.08
CA HIS A 54 2.17 -15.32 10.24
C HIS A 54 1.37 -16.56 9.83
N PHE A 55 0.60 -16.46 8.75
CA PHE A 55 -0.13 -17.59 8.20
C PHE A 55 0.79 -18.75 7.83
N ALA A 56 1.91 -18.47 7.15
CA ALA A 56 2.89 -19.50 6.77
C ALA A 56 3.57 -20.14 7.97
N ARG A 57 3.91 -19.36 9.00
CA ARG A 57 4.48 -19.89 10.24
C ARG A 57 3.50 -20.82 10.96
N ASP A 58 2.22 -20.47 10.97
CA ASP A 58 1.21 -21.20 11.74
C ASP A 58 0.68 -22.42 10.96
N THR A 59 0.56 -22.32 9.63
CA THR A 59 -0.06 -23.37 8.79
C THR A 59 0.91 -24.17 7.93
N GLY A 60 2.17 -23.71 7.80
CA GLY A 60 3.20 -24.31 6.96
C GLY A 60 3.22 -23.89 5.50
N CYS A 61 2.26 -23.05 5.04
CA CYS A 61 2.11 -22.64 3.65
C CYS A 61 1.90 -21.13 3.54
N TYR A 62 2.41 -20.48 2.50
CA TYR A 62 1.95 -19.12 2.17
C TYR A 62 0.50 -19.14 1.65
N PRO A 63 -0.28 -18.08 1.90
CA PRO A 63 -1.67 -17.99 1.45
C PRO A 63 -1.76 -17.76 -0.07
N ALA A 64 -2.64 -18.48 -0.79
CA ALA A 64 -2.88 -18.24 -2.21
C ALA A 64 -3.83 -17.04 -2.48
N SER A 65 -4.52 -16.55 -1.45
CA SER A 65 -5.48 -15.44 -1.58
C SER A 65 -5.58 -14.67 -0.28
N LEU A 66 -5.93 -13.38 -0.33
CA LEU A 66 -6.09 -12.55 0.86
C LEU A 66 -7.27 -12.93 1.77
N PRO A 67 -8.44 -13.37 1.26
CA PRO A 67 -9.56 -13.75 2.11
C PRO A 67 -9.20 -14.78 3.18
N ILE A 68 -8.27 -15.70 2.88
CA ILE A 68 -7.82 -16.75 3.82
C ILE A 68 -7.18 -16.18 5.09
N LEU A 69 -6.56 -14.99 4.99
CA LEU A 69 -5.90 -14.31 6.11
C LEU A 69 -6.91 -13.70 7.07
N TYR A 70 -8.13 -13.46 6.62
CA TYR A 70 -9.25 -13.02 7.45
C TYR A 70 -10.08 -14.20 7.94
N ASN A 71 -10.51 -15.08 7.04
CA ASN A 71 -11.29 -16.26 7.39
C ASN A 71 -11.00 -17.37 6.38
N PRO A 72 -10.49 -18.53 6.83
CA PRO A 72 -10.13 -19.62 5.93
C PRO A 72 -11.33 -20.18 5.16
N ASN A 73 -12.55 -20.01 5.68
CA ASN A 73 -13.78 -20.45 4.99
C ASN A 73 -14.19 -19.54 3.81
N LEU A 74 -13.56 -18.36 3.66
CA LEU A 74 -13.84 -17.45 2.54
C LEU A 74 -12.93 -17.68 1.33
N ALA A 75 -11.82 -18.39 1.50
CA ALA A 75 -10.99 -18.82 0.40
C ALA A 75 -11.62 -20.09 -0.18
N GLY A 76 -12.22 -19.97 -1.37
CA GLY A 76 -13.06 -21.01 -2.00
C GLY A 76 -12.46 -22.41 -2.13
N ASP A 77 -11.15 -22.58 -1.90
CA ASP A 77 -10.48 -23.88 -1.92
C ASP A 77 -9.53 -24.14 -0.73
N GLY A 78 -9.40 -23.22 0.23
CA GLY A 78 -8.52 -23.40 1.40
C GLY A 78 -7.05 -23.75 1.07
N THR A 79 -6.62 -23.60 -0.19
CA THR A 79 -5.30 -23.99 -0.64
C THR A 79 -4.30 -22.86 -0.37
N GLY A 80 -3.12 -23.27 0.07
CA GLY A 80 -1.94 -22.44 0.08
C GLY A 80 -1.40 -22.26 -1.33
N LEU A 81 -0.44 -21.37 -1.44
CA LEU A 81 0.26 -21.08 -2.67
C LEU A 81 0.94 -22.35 -3.22
N ALA A 82 1.09 -22.45 -4.54
CA ALA A 82 1.66 -23.61 -5.24
C ALA A 82 1.00 -24.97 -4.90
N GLY A 83 -0.26 -24.98 -4.47
CA GLY A 83 -1.00 -26.20 -4.11
C GLY A 83 -0.67 -26.74 -2.71
N CYS A 84 0.11 -26.01 -1.92
CA CYS A 84 0.40 -26.33 -0.53
C CYS A 84 -0.89 -26.47 0.28
N GLN A 85 -0.95 -27.43 1.20
CA GLN A 85 -2.14 -27.70 2.02
C GLN A 85 -1.94 -27.12 3.43
N PRO A 86 -2.50 -25.95 3.75
CA PRO A 86 -2.31 -25.31 5.05
C PRO A 86 -2.95 -26.12 6.18
N ASN A 87 -2.21 -26.30 7.27
CA ASN A 87 -2.75 -26.95 8.47
C ASN A 87 -3.62 -25.99 9.28
N PHE A 88 -4.92 -25.91 8.96
CA PHE A 88 -5.84 -25.03 9.68
C PHE A 88 -6.07 -25.39 11.15
N ASN A 89 -5.67 -26.57 11.62
CA ASN A 89 -5.72 -26.89 13.05
C ASN A 89 -4.74 -26.05 13.89
N GLN A 90 -3.72 -25.48 13.26
CA GLN A 90 -2.71 -24.62 13.90
C GLN A 90 -2.94 -23.13 13.61
N TRP A 91 -3.97 -22.80 12.82
CA TRP A 91 -4.28 -21.43 12.43
C TRP A 91 -4.71 -20.60 13.65
N SER A 92 -4.09 -19.44 13.81
CA SER A 92 -4.31 -18.52 14.95
C SER A 92 -4.86 -17.16 14.51
N GLY A 93 -5.40 -17.06 13.29
CA GLY A 93 -5.95 -15.82 12.75
C GLY A 93 -7.28 -15.40 13.41
N PRO A 94 -7.89 -14.29 12.94
CA PRO A 94 -7.56 -13.52 11.73
C PRO A 94 -6.27 -12.71 11.84
N TYR A 95 -5.50 -12.65 10.75
CA TYR A 95 -4.28 -11.83 10.66
C TYR A 95 -4.51 -10.45 10.02
N LEU A 96 -5.68 -10.26 9.39
CA LEU A 96 -6.11 -9.00 8.81
C LEU A 96 -7.55 -8.69 9.26
N THR A 97 -7.92 -7.41 9.35
CA THR A 97 -9.26 -6.97 9.77
C THR A 97 -9.72 -5.75 8.98
N GLY A 98 -11.03 -5.60 8.77
CA GLY A 98 -11.61 -4.38 8.19
C GLY A 98 -11.34 -4.19 6.70
N MET A 99 -11.28 -5.29 5.95
CA MET A 99 -11.06 -5.30 4.51
C MET A 99 -12.34 -5.67 3.76
N VAL A 100 -12.48 -5.15 2.56
CA VAL A 100 -13.52 -5.53 1.61
C VAL A 100 -12.85 -6.36 0.53
N PHE A 101 -13.33 -7.57 0.27
CA PHE A 101 -12.72 -8.44 -0.73
C PHE A 101 -13.44 -8.37 -2.07
N SER A 102 -12.66 -8.47 -3.14
CA SER A 102 -13.13 -8.63 -4.51
C SER A 102 -12.39 -9.82 -5.12
N GLY A 103 -13.01 -10.99 -5.11
CA GLY A 103 -12.36 -12.25 -5.50
C GLY A 103 -11.24 -12.62 -4.52
N ALA A 104 -10.03 -12.87 -5.03
CA ALA A 104 -8.87 -13.28 -4.25
C ALA A 104 -8.11 -12.12 -3.57
N GLY A 105 -8.51 -10.86 -3.83
CA GLY A 105 -7.83 -9.65 -3.34
C GLY A 105 -8.71 -8.76 -2.46
N GLU A 106 -8.07 -7.79 -1.81
CA GLU A 106 -8.73 -6.66 -1.13
C GLU A 106 -9.06 -5.57 -2.15
N GLN A 107 -10.29 -5.06 -2.14
CA GLN A 107 -10.70 -3.90 -2.91
C GLN A 107 -10.14 -2.63 -2.28
N LEU A 108 -9.34 -1.89 -3.06
CA LEU A 108 -8.81 -0.60 -2.65
C LEU A 108 -9.75 0.53 -3.07
N ALA A 109 -9.93 1.51 -2.20
CA ALA A 109 -10.83 2.63 -2.46
C ALA A 109 -10.22 3.60 -3.48
N GLN A 110 -11.05 4.08 -4.43
CA GLN A 110 -10.60 4.95 -5.54
C GLN A 110 -9.95 6.26 -5.04
N ASN A 111 -10.38 6.78 -3.89
CA ASN A 111 -9.81 8.00 -3.29
C ASN A 111 -8.39 7.79 -2.72
N VAL A 112 -7.93 6.53 -2.61
CA VAL A 112 -6.57 6.17 -2.19
C VAL A 112 -5.70 5.84 -3.40
N THR A 113 -6.27 5.25 -4.45
CA THR A 113 -5.50 4.77 -5.62
C THR A 113 -5.49 5.73 -6.80
N ASP A 114 -6.43 6.69 -6.83
CA ASP A 114 -6.73 7.56 -7.97
C ASP A 114 -7.01 6.78 -9.28
N SER A 115 -7.46 5.54 -9.12
CA SER A 115 -7.76 4.58 -10.18
C SER A 115 -9.01 3.78 -9.82
N SER A 116 -9.79 3.38 -10.83
CA SER A 116 -10.97 2.53 -10.62
C SER A 116 -10.60 1.04 -10.61
N GLY A 117 -11.27 0.26 -9.76
CA GLY A 117 -11.12 -1.21 -9.76
C GLY A 117 -9.81 -1.71 -9.16
N SER A 118 -9.12 -0.86 -8.41
CA SER A 118 -7.87 -1.21 -7.75
C SER A 118 -8.05 -2.33 -6.73
N VAL A 119 -7.18 -3.33 -6.80
CA VAL A 119 -7.11 -4.43 -5.84
C VAL A 119 -5.70 -4.56 -5.29
N LEU A 120 -5.61 -4.99 -4.04
CA LEU A 120 -4.40 -5.54 -3.44
C LEU A 120 -4.54 -7.06 -3.47
N ALA A 121 -3.56 -7.74 -4.04
CA ALA A 121 -3.55 -9.19 -4.20
C ALA A 121 -2.23 -9.78 -3.69
N ILE A 122 -2.21 -11.09 -3.40
CA ILE A 122 -0.97 -11.84 -3.26
C ILE A 122 -0.71 -12.49 -4.62
N GLU A 123 0.46 -12.24 -5.16
CA GLU A 123 0.88 -12.74 -6.47
C GLU A 123 2.24 -13.41 -6.38
N THR A 124 2.53 -14.24 -7.38
CA THR A 124 3.86 -14.83 -7.57
C THR A 124 4.46 -14.46 -8.92
N GLY A 125 5.77 -14.29 -8.94
CA GLY A 125 6.47 -13.85 -10.14
C GLY A 125 7.98 -13.78 -9.93
N GLY A 126 8.64 -13.01 -10.79
CA GLY A 126 10.06 -12.71 -10.75
C GLY A 126 10.29 -11.24 -11.02
N TRP A 127 10.30 -10.43 -9.96
CA TRP A 127 10.45 -8.98 -10.02
C TRP A 127 11.82 -8.52 -9.52
N LEU A 128 12.40 -9.20 -8.53
CA LEU A 128 13.70 -8.85 -7.96
C LEU A 128 14.75 -9.95 -8.18
N ASP A 129 14.45 -11.00 -8.96
CA ASP A 129 15.34 -12.14 -9.23
C ASP A 129 16.72 -11.73 -9.76
N ALA A 130 16.78 -10.67 -10.55
CA ALA A 130 18.00 -10.16 -11.12
C ALA A 130 18.75 -9.19 -10.17
N THR A 131 18.20 -8.92 -8.99
CA THR A 131 18.80 -8.05 -7.98
C THR A 131 19.75 -8.86 -7.07
N PRO A 132 20.95 -8.34 -6.75
CA PRO A 132 21.92 -9.05 -5.91
C PRO A 132 21.39 -9.43 -4.51
N GLN A 133 20.38 -8.73 -4.02
CA GLN A 133 19.77 -8.92 -2.71
C GLN A 133 18.97 -10.22 -2.60
N MET A 134 18.58 -10.79 -3.74
CA MET A 134 17.85 -12.04 -3.87
C MET A 134 18.78 -13.22 -4.17
N SER A 135 20.10 -13.02 -4.19
CA SER A 135 21.08 -14.08 -4.46
C SER A 135 20.96 -15.22 -3.43
N GLY A 136 20.60 -16.42 -3.92
CA GLY A 136 20.39 -17.61 -3.10
C GLY A 136 18.97 -17.77 -2.54
N ALA A 137 18.04 -16.89 -2.91
CA ALA A 137 16.61 -17.05 -2.64
C ALA A 137 15.95 -18.02 -3.64
N GLY A 138 14.74 -18.49 -3.36
CA GLY A 138 13.94 -19.32 -4.26
C GLY A 138 13.68 -18.65 -5.61
N THR A 139 13.29 -19.43 -6.62
CA THR A 139 13.07 -18.97 -8.01
C THR A 139 11.72 -18.31 -8.23
N THR A 140 10.81 -18.39 -7.27
CA THR A 140 9.49 -17.77 -7.35
C THR A 140 9.31 -16.82 -6.19
N GLU A 141 9.17 -15.54 -6.50
CA GLU A 141 8.92 -14.50 -5.52
C GLU A 141 7.44 -14.47 -5.16
N ILE A 142 7.15 -14.17 -3.89
CA ILE A 142 5.80 -13.94 -3.40
C ILE A 142 5.71 -12.48 -2.97
N ALA A 143 4.76 -11.76 -3.57
CA ALA A 143 4.58 -10.34 -3.34
C ALA A 143 3.13 -9.98 -3.00
N ALA A 144 2.99 -8.91 -2.22
CA ALA A 144 1.73 -8.19 -2.10
C ALA A 144 1.72 -7.09 -3.19
N VAL A 145 0.75 -7.12 -4.10
CA VAL A 145 0.72 -6.27 -5.30
C VAL A 145 -0.55 -5.44 -5.32
N ALA A 146 -0.40 -4.11 -5.40
CA ALA A 146 -1.51 -3.16 -5.50
C ALA A 146 -1.60 -2.56 -6.91
N GLY A 147 -2.78 -2.68 -7.55
CA GLY A 147 -3.01 -2.10 -8.88
C GLY A 147 -4.46 -2.22 -9.38
N PRO A 148 -4.86 -1.40 -10.37
CA PRO A 148 -4.13 -0.26 -10.94
C PRO A 148 -4.02 0.94 -9.98
N LEU A 149 -2.96 1.75 -10.10
CA LEU A 149 -2.68 2.98 -9.32
C LEU A 149 -2.27 4.13 -10.24
N SER A 150 -2.54 5.38 -9.86
CA SER A 150 -2.03 6.54 -10.60
C SER A 150 -0.49 6.67 -10.47
N PRO A 151 0.22 7.25 -11.46
CA PRO A 151 1.67 7.43 -11.38
C PRO A 151 2.13 8.23 -10.14
N GLN A 152 1.30 9.17 -9.70
CA GLN A 152 1.55 9.96 -8.49
C GLN A 152 1.56 9.06 -7.26
N VAL A 153 0.57 8.19 -7.10
CA VAL A 153 0.49 7.26 -5.96
C VAL A 153 1.65 6.26 -5.99
N GLN A 154 1.96 5.69 -7.16
CA GLN A 154 3.09 4.76 -7.33
C GLN A 154 4.41 5.39 -6.87
N SER A 155 4.70 6.62 -7.32
CA SER A 155 5.92 7.34 -6.92
C SER A 155 6.04 7.55 -5.41
N GLN A 156 4.92 7.73 -4.71
CA GLN A 156 4.91 7.92 -3.26
C GLN A 156 5.08 6.59 -2.50
N VAL A 157 4.54 5.49 -3.03
CA VAL A 157 4.81 4.14 -2.50
C VAL A 157 6.30 3.82 -2.63
N CYS A 158 6.88 4.04 -3.81
CA CYS A 158 8.29 3.78 -4.06
C CYS A 158 9.22 4.64 -3.20
N ARG A 159 8.90 5.94 -3.03
CA ARG A 159 9.62 6.80 -2.08
C ARG A 159 9.57 6.25 -0.66
N ARG A 160 8.43 5.70 -0.24
CA ARG A 160 8.26 5.13 1.11
C ARG A 160 9.07 3.86 1.30
N CYS A 161 9.19 3.06 0.25
CA CYS A 161 9.97 1.82 0.27
C CYS A 161 11.49 2.03 0.19
N GLY A 162 11.96 3.28 0.03
CA GLY A 162 13.38 3.58 -0.20
C GLY A 162 13.81 3.39 -1.66
N GLY A 163 12.84 3.30 -2.58
CA GLY A 163 13.02 3.04 -4.00
C GLY A 163 12.18 1.84 -4.46
N CYS A 164 11.83 1.82 -5.74
CA CYS A 164 11.33 0.64 -6.44
C CYS A 164 12.29 0.25 -7.55
N VAL A 165 12.29 -1.04 -7.89
CA VAL A 165 12.90 -1.57 -9.11
C VAL A 165 11.79 -1.71 -10.15
N GLN A 166 12.06 -1.38 -11.41
CA GLN A 166 11.12 -1.62 -12.51
C GLN A 166 11.10 -3.12 -12.78
N ALA A 167 9.99 -3.83 -12.51
CA ALA A 167 9.81 -5.28 -12.68
C ALA A 167 11.10 -6.08 -12.99
N ASP A 168 11.19 -6.85 -14.04
CA ASP A 168 12.39 -7.46 -14.67
C ASP A 168 13.75 -6.71 -14.77
N ALA A 169 14.00 -5.58 -14.08
CA ALA A 169 15.27 -4.87 -14.18
C ALA A 169 16.45 -5.62 -13.52
N SER A 170 17.57 -5.63 -14.23
CA SER A 170 18.82 -6.32 -13.82
C SER A 170 19.71 -5.55 -12.85
N SER A 171 19.28 -4.36 -12.43
CA SER A 171 19.97 -3.55 -11.43
C SER A 171 19.02 -2.53 -10.82
N GLY A 172 19.24 -2.20 -9.55
CA GLY A 172 18.44 -1.22 -8.85
C GLY A 172 18.86 -1.04 -7.39
N PRO A 173 18.17 -0.17 -6.63
CA PRO A 173 18.42 0.01 -5.21
C PRO A 173 18.17 -1.30 -4.45
N ALA A 174 18.80 -1.46 -3.29
CA ALA A 174 18.51 -2.55 -2.37
C ALA A 174 17.12 -2.37 -1.74
N THR A 175 16.09 -2.78 -2.46
CA THR A 175 14.68 -2.65 -2.08
C THR A 175 13.96 -3.98 -2.19
N ARG A 176 12.83 -4.08 -1.49
CA ARG A 176 11.87 -5.17 -1.63
C ARG A 176 10.65 -4.76 -2.47
N CYS A 177 10.63 -3.52 -2.96
CA CYS A 177 9.54 -3.03 -3.77
C CYS A 177 9.89 -3.00 -5.24
N PHE A 178 8.88 -3.28 -6.04
CA PHE A 178 8.92 -3.10 -7.48
C PHE A 178 7.74 -2.24 -7.94
N GLU A 179 7.86 -1.72 -9.16
CA GLU A 179 6.80 -1.03 -9.86
C GLU A 179 6.69 -1.53 -11.30
N ASN A 180 5.46 -1.54 -11.81
CA ASN A 180 5.09 -1.85 -13.18
C ASN A 180 4.40 -0.63 -13.80
N SER A 181 3.83 -0.77 -15.01
CA SER A 181 3.11 0.34 -15.69
C SER A 181 1.93 0.92 -14.90
N SER A 182 1.29 0.12 -14.04
CA SER A 182 0.12 0.55 -13.28
C SER A 182 0.02 -0.05 -11.88
N SER A 183 1.02 -0.79 -11.42
CA SER A 183 1.00 -1.44 -10.11
C SER A 183 2.32 -1.25 -9.39
N VAL A 184 2.29 -1.40 -8.08
CA VAL A 184 3.46 -1.53 -7.22
C VAL A 184 3.31 -2.81 -6.41
N GLY A 185 4.41 -3.33 -5.92
CA GLY A 185 4.35 -4.48 -5.04
C GLY A 185 5.52 -4.56 -4.09
N TYR A 186 5.33 -5.36 -3.04
CA TYR A 186 6.31 -5.64 -1.99
C TYR A 186 6.58 -7.15 -1.92
N VAL A 187 7.80 -7.56 -2.26
CA VAL A 187 8.27 -8.95 -2.17
C VAL A 187 8.59 -9.28 -0.71
N PHE A 188 7.95 -10.32 -0.18
CA PHE A 188 8.09 -10.69 1.23
C PHE A 188 8.61 -12.11 1.47
N ALA A 189 8.57 -12.97 0.45
CA ALA A 189 9.06 -14.34 0.52
C ALA A 189 9.50 -14.84 -0.87
N THR A 190 10.17 -15.98 -0.86
CA THR A 190 10.50 -16.76 -2.05
C THR A 190 10.25 -18.24 -1.80
N GLU A 191 9.93 -18.97 -2.88
CA GLU A 191 9.82 -20.43 -2.95
C GLU A 191 10.80 -21.02 -3.97
#